data_AF-A0A7W4K4U4-F1
#
_entry.id   AF-A0A7W4K4U4-F1
#
_cell.length_a   1.000
_cell.length_b   1.000
_cell.length_c   1.000
_cell.angle_alpha   90.00
_cell.angle_beta   90.00
_cell.angle_gamma   90.00
#
_symmetry.space_group_name_H-M   'P 1'
#
loop_
_entity.id
_entity.type
_entity.pdbx_description
1 polymer ?
#
loop_
_entity_poly.entity_id
_entity_poly.type
_entity_poly.pdbx_seq_one_letter_code
_entity_poly.pdbx_strand_id
1 'polypeptide(L)'
;MIVMRRLMKSLSRTPLPRTSAPLASLFLCAGLAVVPMAAPLVAPAHAQSAGRAAQVTVTAPVNALYAALGRIQAPGSGTFDQRSQILAPVVDKVYNLETVLRASVGLRYAGLSDGDKQQLLDVFRQFTIARYVSSFKPGGDAHFNVDPTPRPSPVGSDQIVTTHIGSAEDPDGTEIDYVMRSGPDGWRIVDVLLNAHISQVAAQRSDFSSTLASGNVQNLIALLQKKVKAFSAG
;
A
#
# COMPACT_ATOMS: atom_id res chain seq x y z
N MET A 1 -16.46 3.67 1.27
CA MET A 1 -16.66 2.30 1.82
C MET A 1 -16.63 1.13 0.79
N ILE A 2 -16.96 1.32 -0.51
CA ILE A 2 -17.20 0.20 -1.48
C ILE A 2 -15.95 -0.28 -2.23
N VAL A 3 -15.05 0.62 -2.65
CA VAL A 3 -13.91 0.30 -3.54
C VAL A 3 -12.92 -0.63 -2.84
N MET A 4 -12.41 -0.25 -1.67
CA MET A 4 -11.44 -1.08 -0.97
C MET A 4 -12.07 -2.30 -0.26
N ARG A 5 -13.35 -2.23 0.15
CA ARG A 5 -14.10 -3.44 0.50
C ARG A 5 -14.18 -4.39 -0.70
N ARG A 6 -14.32 -3.95 -1.95
CA ARG A 6 -14.22 -4.86 -3.12
C ARG A 6 -12.81 -5.43 -3.30
N LEU A 7 -11.77 -4.60 -3.13
CA LEU A 7 -10.37 -5.07 -3.16
C LEU A 7 -10.10 -6.13 -2.08
N MET A 8 -10.60 -5.97 -0.85
CA MET A 8 -10.32 -6.89 0.28
C MET A 8 -11.39 -7.93 0.62
N LYS A 9 -12.64 -7.76 0.18
CA LYS A 9 -13.70 -8.77 0.34
C LYS A 9 -13.46 -9.98 -0.57
N SER A 10 -12.50 -9.91 -1.49
CA SER A 10 -11.91 -11.08 -2.14
C SER A 10 -10.99 -11.91 -1.24
N LEU A 11 -10.57 -11.43 -0.06
CA LEU A 11 -9.44 -12.03 0.68
C LEU A 11 -9.68 -12.36 2.17
N SER A 12 -10.85 -12.08 2.77
CA SER A 12 -11.12 -12.56 4.15
C SER A 12 -12.54 -12.26 4.64
N ARG A 13 -13.26 -13.32 5.03
CA ARG A 13 -14.39 -13.28 5.97
C ARG A 13 -13.87 -13.80 7.31
N THR A 14 -13.60 -12.90 8.26
CA THR A 14 -13.83 -13.06 9.71
C THR A 14 -13.19 -11.89 10.46
N PRO A 15 -13.91 -11.21 11.36
CA PRO A 15 -13.33 -10.20 12.24
C PRO A 15 -12.77 -10.85 13.52
N LEU A 16 -11.59 -10.41 13.97
CA LEU A 16 -11.09 -10.66 15.32
C LEU A 16 -11.34 -9.42 16.21
N PRO A 17 -11.52 -9.62 17.53
CA PRO A 17 -11.95 -8.58 18.45
C PRO A 17 -10.82 -7.60 18.82
N ARG A 18 -11.21 -6.33 18.96
CA ARG A 18 -10.40 -5.24 19.51
C ARG A 18 -10.49 -5.23 21.02
N THR A 19 -9.36 -5.16 21.73
CA THR A 19 -9.32 -4.78 23.14
C THR A 19 -8.43 -3.55 23.30
N SER A 20 -9.01 -2.51 23.88
CA SER A 20 -8.39 -1.23 24.24
C SER A 20 -8.45 -1.09 25.75
N ALA A 21 -7.35 -0.65 26.38
CA ALA A 21 -7.35 -0.15 27.75
C ALA A 21 -6.40 1.06 27.85
N PRO A 22 -6.81 2.16 28.52
CA PRO A 22 -6.02 3.37 28.68
C PRO A 22 -5.29 3.39 30.03
N LEU A 23 -4.20 4.15 30.15
CA LEU A 23 -3.65 4.52 31.46
C LEU A 23 -3.17 5.97 31.41
N ALA A 24 -3.92 6.80 32.13
CA ALA A 24 -3.58 8.16 32.50
C ALA A 24 -2.44 8.17 33.52
N SER A 25 -1.61 9.20 33.52
CA SER A 25 -0.94 9.68 34.74
C SER A 25 -0.58 11.15 34.64
N LEU A 26 -1.14 11.85 35.62
CA LEU A 26 -0.98 13.24 36.01
C LEU A 26 0.39 13.41 36.69
N PHE A 27 1.19 14.41 36.34
CA PHE A 27 2.18 14.96 37.27
C PHE A 27 2.27 16.48 37.17
N LEU A 28 1.97 17.08 38.32
CA LEU A 28 2.00 18.49 38.66
C LEU A 28 3.35 18.77 39.33
N CYS A 29 4.19 19.64 38.78
CA CYS A 29 5.35 20.18 39.51
C CYS A 29 5.51 21.68 39.24
N ALA A 30 5.68 22.41 40.34
CA ALA A 30 5.72 23.85 40.45
C ALA A 30 7.10 24.46 40.12
N GLY A 31 7.04 25.68 39.57
CA GLY A 31 7.90 26.84 39.82
C GLY A 31 9.42 26.69 39.94
N LEU A 32 10.14 27.33 39.00
CA LEU A 32 11.27 28.22 39.30
C LEU A 32 11.46 29.17 38.11
N ALA A 33 11.32 30.49 38.33
CA ALA A 33 11.55 31.50 37.31
C ALA A 33 13.05 31.78 37.16
N VAL A 34 13.63 31.39 36.03
CA VAL A 34 14.97 31.77 35.61
C VAL A 34 14.83 32.68 34.38
N VAL A 35 15.34 33.91 34.49
CA VAL A 35 15.38 34.90 33.40
C VAL A 35 16.44 34.46 32.38
N PRO A 36 16.09 34.14 31.11
CA PRO A 36 17.09 33.81 30.11
C PRO A 36 17.57 35.10 29.43
N MET A 37 18.87 35.33 29.53
CA MET A 37 19.62 36.26 28.70
C MET A 37 19.40 35.89 27.23
N ALA A 38 18.76 36.78 26.46
CA ALA A 38 18.38 36.55 25.08
C ALA A 38 19.63 36.50 24.17
N ALA A 39 20.19 35.30 24.00
CA ALA A 39 21.05 35.00 22.86
C ALA A 39 20.15 34.86 21.61
N PRO A 40 20.53 35.40 20.43
CA PRO A 40 19.77 35.19 19.21
C PRO A 40 19.78 33.69 18.87
N LEU A 41 18.63 33.04 19.10
CA LEU A 41 18.31 31.71 18.60
C LEU A 41 18.28 31.76 17.07
N VAL A 42 19.43 31.56 16.43
CA VAL A 42 19.47 31.16 15.03
C VAL A 42 19.00 29.70 15.00
N ALA A 43 17.69 29.51 14.88
CA ALA A 43 17.09 28.18 14.77
C ALA A 43 17.66 27.43 13.55
N PRO A 44 17.85 26.11 13.62
CA PRO A 44 18.48 25.35 12.55
C PRO A 44 17.49 25.14 11.41
N ALA A 45 17.41 26.10 10.48
CA ALA A 45 16.60 25.97 9.26
C ALA A 45 16.94 24.68 8.46
N HIS A 46 18.19 24.21 8.56
CA HIS A 46 18.68 22.99 7.90
C HIS A 46 18.01 21.70 8.38
N ALA A 47 17.58 21.61 9.65
CA ALA A 47 16.94 20.40 10.19
C ALA A 47 15.50 20.23 9.64
N GLN A 48 14.79 21.33 9.43
CA GLN A 48 13.43 21.31 8.89
C GLN A 48 13.42 20.99 7.39
N SER A 49 14.38 21.51 6.62
CA SER A 49 14.51 21.20 5.18
C SER A 49 14.90 19.74 4.93
N ALA A 50 15.80 19.17 5.72
CA ALA A 50 16.19 17.76 5.61
C ALA A 50 15.03 16.81 5.96
N GLY A 51 14.26 17.12 7.01
CA GLY A 51 13.05 16.37 7.39
C GLY A 51 12.01 16.38 6.27
N ARG A 52 11.71 17.56 5.69
CA ARG A 52 10.78 17.69 4.55
C ARG A 52 11.24 16.89 3.33
N ALA A 53 12.53 16.95 2.98
CA ALA A 53 13.07 16.21 1.85
C ALA A 53 12.97 14.69 2.04
N ALA A 54 13.24 14.19 3.25
CA ALA A 54 13.07 12.79 3.59
C ALA A 54 11.60 12.34 3.46
N GLN A 55 10.66 13.12 3.99
CA GLN A 55 9.22 12.85 3.88
C GLN A 55 8.73 12.78 2.42
N VAL A 56 9.17 13.74 1.59
CA VAL A 56 8.85 13.77 0.15
C VAL A 56 9.38 12.51 -0.54
N THR A 57 10.55 12.02 -0.17
CA THR A 57 11.15 10.82 -0.77
C THR A 57 10.36 9.55 -0.45
N VAL A 58 9.85 9.42 0.79
CA VAL A 58 9.06 8.25 1.22
C VAL A 58 7.66 8.25 0.59
N THR A 59 7.02 9.43 0.47
CA THR A 59 5.65 9.55 -0.10
C THR A 59 5.62 9.50 -1.62
N ALA A 60 6.74 9.78 -2.30
CA ALA A 60 6.80 9.87 -3.76
C ALA A 60 6.21 8.66 -4.53
N PRO A 61 6.47 7.39 -4.15
CA PRO A 61 5.88 6.24 -4.84
C PRO A 61 4.35 6.19 -4.74
N VAL A 62 3.80 6.52 -3.57
CA VAL A 62 2.35 6.54 -3.35
C VAL A 62 1.69 7.68 -4.12
N ASN A 63 2.32 8.87 -4.13
CA ASN A 63 1.88 9.99 -4.95
C ASN A 63 1.88 9.64 -6.44
N ALA A 64 2.91 8.96 -6.94
CA ALA A 64 2.99 8.53 -8.33
C ALA A 64 1.91 7.48 -8.67
N LEU A 65 1.65 6.53 -7.76
CA LEU A 65 0.55 5.58 -7.90
C LEU A 65 -0.79 6.31 -8.02
N TYR A 66 -1.07 7.25 -7.12
CA TYR A 66 -2.34 7.98 -7.09
C TYR A 66 -2.54 8.90 -8.28
N ALA A 67 -1.47 9.55 -8.76
CA ALA A 67 -1.53 10.30 -10.02
C ALA A 67 -1.90 9.39 -11.20
N ALA A 68 -1.35 8.17 -11.27
CA ALA A 68 -1.70 7.19 -12.30
C ALA A 68 -3.14 6.68 -12.16
N LEU A 69 -3.59 6.42 -10.93
CA LEU A 69 -4.97 6.01 -10.66
C LEU A 69 -5.97 7.11 -11.05
N GLY A 70 -5.66 8.38 -10.76
CA GLY A 70 -6.45 9.52 -11.22
C GLY A 70 -6.54 9.60 -12.75
N ARG A 71 -5.43 9.34 -13.46
CA ARG A 71 -5.42 9.30 -14.94
C ARG A 71 -6.28 8.17 -15.51
N ILE A 72 -6.24 6.97 -14.93
CA ILE A 72 -7.06 5.86 -15.43
C ILE A 72 -8.53 5.98 -15.02
N GLN A 73 -8.87 6.70 -13.95
CA GLN A 73 -10.29 6.93 -13.63
C GLN A 73 -10.89 8.10 -14.41
N ALA A 74 -10.07 8.98 -14.99
CA ALA A 74 -10.56 10.15 -15.71
C ALA A 74 -11.62 9.77 -16.77
N PRO A 75 -12.66 10.60 -16.97
CA PRO A 75 -13.60 10.39 -18.07
C PRO A 75 -12.87 10.23 -19.40
N GLY A 76 -13.21 9.22 -20.19
CA GLY A 76 -12.55 8.96 -21.48
C GLY A 76 -11.14 8.38 -21.40
N SER A 77 -10.69 7.86 -20.25
CA SER A 77 -9.37 7.21 -20.08
C SER A 77 -9.17 5.90 -20.86
N GLY A 78 -10.19 5.46 -21.60
CA GLY A 78 -10.10 4.38 -22.57
C GLY A 78 -10.43 2.98 -22.03
N THR A 79 -10.08 1.99 -22.86
CA THR A 79 -10.34 0.57 -22.59
C THR A 79 -9.52 0.06 -21.40
N PHE A 80 -9.86 -1.14 -20.92
CA PHE A 80 -9.08 -1.79 -19.86
C PHE A 80 -7.59 -1.92 -20.21
N ASP A 81 -7.28 -2.27 -21.46
CA ASP A 81 -5.90 -2.45 -21.91
C ASP A 81 -5.14 -1.13 -21.98
N GLN A 82 -5.75 -0.07 -22.50
CA GLN A 82 -5.15 1.27 -22.53
C GLN A 82 -4.82 1.77 -21.13
N ARG A 83 -5.74 1.57 -20.18
CA ARG A 83 -5.53 1.92 -18.77
C ARG A 83 -4.47 1.05 -18.10
N SER A 84 -4.43 -0.24 -18.45
CA SER A 84 -3.39 -1.16 -17.98
C SER A 84 -2.01 -0.74 -18.47
N GLN A 85 -1.87 -0.27 -19.71
CA GLN A 85 -0.62 0.26 -20.26
C GLN A 85 -0.16 1.53 -19.55
N ILE A 86 -1.09 2.41 -19.13
CA ILE A 86 -0.78 3.60 -18.34
C ILE A 86 -0.28 3.21 -16.94
N LEU A 87 -0.96 2.26 -16.28
CA LEU A 87 -0.69 1.93 -14.89
C LEU A 87 0.53 1.01 -14.70
N ALA A 88 0.76 0.09 -15.63
CA ALA A 88 1.81 -0.92 -15.58
C ALA A 88 3.21 -0.39 -15.20
N PRO A 89 3.79 0.59 -15.92
CA PRO A 89 5.13 1.09 -15.58
C PRO A 89 5.19 1.81 -14.23
N VAL A 90 4.07 2.35 -13.75
CA VAL A 90 3.99 2.97 -12.42
C VAL A 90 4.01 1.90 -11.35
N VAL A 91 3.21 0.84 -11.49
CA VAL A 91 3.21 -0.31 -10.57
C VAL A 91 4.61 -0.92 -10.44
N ASP A 92 5.30 -1.12 -11.56
CA ASP A 92 6.65 -1.69 -11.59
C ASP A 92 7.67 -0.85 -10.83
N LYS A 93 7.50 0.48 -10.87
CA LYS A 93 8.41 1.41 -10.20
C LYS A 93 8.12 1.51 -8.70
N VAL A 94 6.84 1.56 -8.33
CA VAL A 94 6.40 1.92 -6.97
C VAL A 94 6.29 0.72 -6.04
N TYR A 95 6.10 -0.49 -6.57
CA TYR A 95 6.07 -1.73 -5.78
C TYR A 95 7.38 -2.50 -5.87
N ASN A 96 7.77 -3.14 -4.76
CA ASN A 96 8.69 -4.27 -4.82
C ASN A 96 7.88 -5.56 -4.94
N LEU A 97 7.39 -5.85 -6.16
CA LEU A 97 6.47 -6.96 -6.41
C LEU A 97 7.05 -8.32 -6.02
N GLU A 98 8.36 -8.53 -6.16
CA GLU A 98 9.02 -9.76 -5.75
C GLU A 98 8.96 -9.95 -4.23
N THR A 99 9.20 -8.88 -3.46
CA THR A 99 9.09 -8.91 -2.00
C THR A 99 7.66 -9.18 -1.56
N VAL A 100 6.69 -8.49 -2.18
CA VAL A 100 5.26 -8.71 -1.92
C VAL A 100 4.90 -10.16 -2.22
N LEU A 101 5.27 -10.68 -3.40
CA LEU A 101 4.96 -12.05 -3.81
C LEU A 101 5.58 -13.09 -2.88
N ARG A 102 6.87 -12.95 -2.56
CA ARG A 102 7.57 -13.84 -1.62
C ARG A 102 6.86 -13.88 -0.28
N ALA A 103 6.46 -12.71 0.23
CA ALA A 103 5.73 -12.62 1.50
C ALA A 103 4.33 -13.24 1.39
N SER A 104 3.62 -13.08 0.28
CA SER A 104 2.30 -13.68 0.05
C SER A 104 2.38 -15.20 -0.14
N VAL A 105 3.42 -15.76 -0.77
CA VAL A 105 3.59 -17.22 -0.90
C VAL A 105 4.12 -17.85 0.40
N GLY A 106 4.92 -17.12 1.16
CA GLY A 106 5.51 -17.59 2.41
C GLY A 106 6.64 -18.60 2.19
N LEU A 107 6.86 -19.49 3.17
CA LEU A 107 8.02 -20.39 3.24
C LEU A 107 8.23 -21.25 1.97
N ARG A 108 7.13 -21.59 1.27
CA ARG A 108 7.16 -22.41 0.05
C ARG A 108 7.88 -21.74 -1.11
N TYR A 109 7.98 -20.40 -1.11
CA TYR A 109 8.58 -19.65 -2.21
C TYR A 109 10.06 -20.03 -2.45
N ALA A 110 10.80 -20.31 -1.38
CA ALA A 110 12.21 -20.67 -1.47
C ALA A 110 12.45 -22.00 -2.22
N GLY A 111 11.49 -22.93 -2.16
CA GLY A 111 11.58 -24.23 -2.83
C GLY A 111 11.07 -24.24 -4.27
N LEU A 112 10.60 -23.11 -4.80
CA LEU A 112 10.16 -23.02 -6.20
C LEU A 112 11.38 -23.00 -7.14
N SER A 113 11.22 -23.59 -8.33
CA SER A 113 12.19 -23.43 -9.41
C SER A 113 12.25 -21.97 -9.86
N ASP A 114 13.36 -21.55 -10.47
CA ASP A 114 13.49 -20.17 -10.94
C ASP A 114 12.50 -19.85 -12.08
N GLY A 115 12.20 -20.85 -12.92
CA GLY A 115 11.14 -20.75 -13.93
C GLY A 115 9.76 -20.52 -13.31
N ASP A 116 9.42 -21.27 -12.24
CA ASP A 116 8.15 -21.08 -11.53
C ASP A 116 8.08 -19.73 -10.82
N LYS A 117 9.19 -19.27 -10.20
CA LYS A 117 9.26 -17.95 -9.56
C LYS A 117 9.01 -16.84 -10.57
N GLN A 118 9.64 -16.92 -11.75
CA GLN A 118 9.45 -15.93 -12.81
C GLN A 118 8.03 -15.94 -13.33
N GLN A 119 7.49 -17.11 -13.69
CA GLN A 119 6.12 -17.23 -14.19
C GLN A 119 5.09 -16.74 -13.17
N LEU A 120 5.29 -17.04 -11.89
CA LEU A 120 4.44 -16.57 -10.81
C LEU A 120 4.54 -15.06 -10.61
N LEU A 121 5.74 -14.48 -10.71
CA LEU A 121 5.95 -13.03 -10.63
C LEU A 121 5.25 -12.30 -11.78
N ASP A 122 5.35 -12.82 -13.00
CA ASP A 122 4.73 -12.22 -14.18
C ASP A 122 3.20 -12.18 -14.05
N VAL A 123 2.57 -13.29 -13.64
CA VAL A 123 1.11 -13.31 -13.45
C VAL A 123 0.69 -12.49 -12.21
N PHE A 124 1.50 -12.46 -11.15
CA PHE A 124 1.22 -11.66 -9.96
C PHE A 124 1.24 -10.16 -10.26
N ARG A 125 2.18 -9.73 -11.11
CA ARG A 125 2.23 -8.37 -11.67
C ARG A 125 0.95 -8.04 -12.44
N GLN A 126 0.56 -8.90 -13.39
CA GLN A 126 -0.67 -8.73 -14.18
C GLN A 126 -1.91 -8.65 -13.28
N PHE A 127 -2.00 -9.54 -12.30
CA PHE A 127 -3.08 -9.56 -11.30
C PHE A 127 -3.17 -8.25 -10.52
N THR A 128 -2.03 -7.71 -10.08
CA THR A 128 -1.96 -6.45 -9.34
C THR A 128 -2.48 -5.28 -10.17
N ILE A 129 -2.00 -5.17 -11.42
CA ILE A 129 -2.43 -4.12 -12.38
C ILE A 129 -3.94 -4.27 -12.65
N ALA A 130 -4.39 -5.47 -13.00
CA ALA A 130 -5.77 -5.74 -13.36
C ALA A 130 -6.74 -5.41 -12.21
N ARG A 131 -6.36 -5.71 -10.97
CA ARG A 131 -7.15 -5.38 -9.78
C ARG A 131 -7.33 -3.87 -9.61
N TYR A 132 -6.27 -3.08 -9.78
CA TYR A 132 -6.37 -1.61 -9.75
C TYR A 132 -7.25 -1.09 -10.88
N VAL A 133 -6.98 -1.52 -12.12
CA VAL A 133 -7.71 -1.06 -13.31
C VAL A 133 -9.19 -1.42 -13.26
N SER A 134 -9.55 -2.56 -12.65
CA SER A 134 -10.95 -2.96 -12.43
C SER A 134 -11.63 -2.16 -11.31
N SER A 135 -10.86 -1.74 -10.30
CA SER A 135 -11.38 -0.99 -9.14
C SER A 135 -11.61 0.49 -9.44
N PHE A 136 -10.78 1.09 -10.30
CA PHE A 136 -10.85 2.50 -10.69
C PHE A 136 -11.32 2.60 -12.14
N LYS A 137 -12.64 2.76 -12.32
CA LYS A 137 -13.30 2.78 -13.63
C LYS A 137 -13.28 4.20 -14.23
N PRO A 138 -13.33 4.34 -15.57
CA PRO A 138 -13.52 5.63 -16.21
C PRO A 138 -14.77 6.33 -15.70
N GLY A 139 -14.66 7.61 -15.35
CA GLY A 139 -15.73 8.38 -14.69
C GLY A 139 -15.91 8.06 -13.21
N GLY A 140 -14.98 7.34 -12.58
CA GLY A 140 -14.99 7.10 -11.14
C GLY A 140 -14.82 8.38 -10.34
N ASP A 141 -15.32 8.37 -9.11
CA ASP A 141 -15.38 9.49 -8.18
C ASP A 141 -14.38 9.33 -7.01
N ALA A 142 -13.33 8.52 -7.17
CA ALA A 142 -12.39 8.31 -6.08
C ALA A 142 -11.52 9.57 -5.88
N HIS A 143 -11.50 10.10 -4.67
CA HIS A 143 -10.59 11.16 -4.26
C HIS A 143 -9.45 10.57 -3.46
N PHE A 144 -8.22 10.95 -3.82
CA PHE A 144 -7.00 10.44 -3.21
C PHE A 144 -6.34 11.52 -2.36
N ASN A 145 -6.18 11.26 -1.08
CA ASN A 145 -5.44 12.12 -0.17
C ASN A 145 -4.26 11.34 0.42
N VAL A 146 -3.09 11.98 0.49
CA VAL A 146 -1.85 11.39 1.03
C VAL A 146 -1.38 12.25 2.18
N ASP A 147 -1.23 11.64 3.35
CA ASP A 147 -0.70 12.35 4.49
C ASP A 147 0.78 12.69 4.23
N PRO A 148 1.19 13.97 4.40
CA PRO A 148 2.53 14.41 4.01
C PRO A 148 3.63 13.89 4.95
N THR A 149 3.24 13.33 6.10
CA THR A 149 4.14 12.89 7.16
C THR A 149 4.06 11.37 7.30
N PRO A 150 5.02 10.62 6.72
CA PRO A 150 5.18 9.21 7.02
C PRO A 150 5.45 8.99 8.51
N ARG A 151 5.08 7.82 9.00
CA ARG A 151 5.39 7.38 10.37
C ARG A 151 6.19 6.08 10.38
N PRO A 152 6.93 5.77 11.45
CA PRO A 152 7.62 4.48 11.57
C PRO A 152 6.66 3.29 11.50
N SER A 153 7.06 2.24 10.79
CA SER A 153 6.44 0.93 10.90
C SER A 153 6.87 0.26 12.22
N PRO A 154 6.01 -0.55 12.87
CA PRO A 154 6.44 -1.37 14.00
C PRO A 154 7.45 -2.46 13.61
N VAL A 155 7.68 -2.68 12.32
CA VAL A 155 8.59 -3.70 11.79
C VAL A 155 9.82 -3.05 11.14
N GLY A 156 10.98 -3.27 11.74
CA GLY A 156 12.28 -2.91 11.16
C GLY A 156 12.44 -1.41 10.87
N SER A 157 13.06 -1.10 9.74
CA SER A 157 13.29 0.27 9.25
C SER A 157 12.23 0.73 8.23
N ASP A 158 11.14 -0.02 8.09
CA ASP A 158 10.06 0.34 7.18
C ASP A 158 9.33 1.61 7.68
N GLN A 159 8.70 2.34 6.76
CA GLN A 159 7.85 3.50 7.05
C GLN A 159 6.42 3.21 6.60
N ILE A 160 5.45 3.93 7.15
CA ILE A 160 4.06 3.88 6.74
C ILE A 160 3.67 5.23 6.16
N VAL A 161 3.11 5.21 4.95
CA VAL A 161 2.45 6.36 4.34
C VAL A 161 0.94 6.14 4.46
N THR A 162 0.28 6.97 5.27
CA THR A 162 -1.18 6.97 5.38
C THR A 162 -1.79 7.75 4.23
N THR A 163 -2.90 7.22 3.75
CA THR A 163 -3.69 7.81 2.70
C THR A 163 -5.16 7.59 2.96
N HIS A 164 -5.99 8.38 2.31
CA HIS A 164 -7.43 8.28 2.35
C HIS A 164 -7.97 8.21 0.92
N ILE A 165 -8.81 7.21 0.66
CA ILE A 165 -9.53 7.06 -0.61
C ILE A 165 -11.01 7.31 -0.35
N GLY A 166 -11.47 8.50 -0.70
CA GLY A 166 -12.82 9.00 -0.47
C GLY A 166 -13.58 9.31 -1.75
N SER A 167 -14.59 10.17 -1.62
CA SER A 167 -15.33 10.79 -2.72
C SER A 167 -15.33 12.32 -2.54
N ALA A 168 -15.97 13.05 -3.46
CA ALA A 168 -16.12 14.50 -3.32
C ALA A 168 -16.92 14.89 -2.06
N GLU A 169 -17.85 14.02 -1.64
CA GLU A 169 -18.74 14.25 -0.49
C GLU A 169 -18.17 13.71 0.83
N ASP A 170 -17.27 12.72 0.76
CA ASP A 170 -16.60 12.09 1.90
C ASP A 170 -15.11 11.93 1.58
N PRO A 171 -14.30 13.01 1.69
CA PRO A 171 -12.90 12.99 1.29
C PRO A 171 -12.02 12.11 2.19
N ASP A 172 -12.41 11.91 3.45
CA ASP A 172 -11.69 11.07 4.41
C ASP A 172 -11.93 9.58 4.16
N GLY A 173 -13.14 9.20 3.73
CA GLY A 173 -13.40 7.94 3.05
C GLY A 173 -12.83 6.69 3.74
N THR A 174 -11.93 5.98 3.05
CA THR A 174 -11.27 4.76 3.56
C THR A 174 -9.77 4.96 3.70
N GLU A 175 -9.28 4.82 4.92
CA GLU A 175 -7.85 4.87 5.25
C GLU A 175 -7.11 3.65 4.69
N ILE A 176 -6.06 3.92 3.92
CA ILE A 176 -5.13 2.94 3.36
C ILE A 176 -3.72 3.30 3.80
N ASP A 177 -3.03 2.35 4.41
CA ASP A 177 -1.65 2.49 4.80
C ASP A 177 -0.74 1.72 3.84
N TYR A 178 0.28 2.39 3.31
CA TYR A 178 1.31 1.76 2.49
C TYR A 178 2.55 1.51 3.34
N VAL A 179 2.95 0.24 3.47
CA VAL A 179 4.22 -0.12 4.10
C VAL A 179 5.33 0.07 3.07
N MET A 180 6.23 0.99 3.38
CA MET A 180 7.30 1.46 2.53
C MET A 180 8.63 0.89 3.02
N ARG A 181 9.39 0.30 2.11
CA ARG A 181 10.74 -0.19 2.38
C ARG A 181 11.75 0.53 1.50
N SER A 182 12.85 0.98 2.10
CA SER A 182 13.99 1.53 1.36
C SER A 182 14.85 0.40 0.79
N GLY A 183 15.35 0.60 -0.41
CA GLY A 183 16.29 -0.30 -1.07
C GLY A 183 17.14 0.42 -2.12
N PRO A 184 17.91 -0.32 -2.94
CA PRO A 184 18.80 0.25 -3.96
C PRO A 184 18.06 1.15 -4.96
N ASP A 185 16.79 0.82 -5.24
CA ASP A 185 15.95 1.57 -6.18
C ASP A 185 15.08 2.65 -5.50
N GLY A 186 15.41 3.01 -4.26
CA GLY A 186 14.65 3.96 -3.44
C GLY A 186 13.53 3.29 -2.62
N TRP A 187 12.56 4.11 -2.17
CA TRP A 187 11.41 3.62 -1.42
C TRP A 187 10.42 2.90 -2.33
N ARG A 188 9.95 1.72 -1.91
CA ARG A 188 8.93 0.95 -2.61
C ARG A 188 7.91 0.37 -1.64
N ILE A 189 6.69 0.18 -2.14
CA ILE A 189 5.59 -0.45 -1.41
C ILE A 189 5.89 -1.96 -1.30
N VAL A 190 5.82 -2.47 -0.07
CA VAL A 190 5.99 -3.89 0.26
C VAL A 190 4.76 -4.52 0.93
N ASP A 191 3.79 -3.71 1.36
CA ASP A 191 2.46 -4.16 1.82
C ASP A 191 1.46 -2.99 1.77
N VAL A 192 0.18 -3.32 1.83
CA VAL A 192 -0.93 -2.37 1.93
C VAL A 192 -1.83 -2.82 3.09
N LEU A 193 -2.10 -1.94 4.05
CA LEU A 193 -2.97 -2.21 5.19
C LEU A 193 -4.29 -1.44 5.05
N LEU A 194 -5.40 -2.12 5.34
CA LEU A 194 -6.69 -1.43 5.54
C LEU A 194 -6.85 -1.00 6.98
N ASN A 195 -7.29 0.24 7.18
CA ASN A 195 -7.60 0.79 8.49
C ASN A 195 -6.47 0.45 9.48
N ALA A 196 -5.22 0.70 9.08
CA ALA A 196 -3.97 0.39 9.78
C ALA A 196 -3.69 -1.07 10.20
N HIS A 197 -4.55 -2.05 9.91
CA HIS A 197 -4.46 -3.36 10.57
C HIS A 197 -4.54 -4.57 9.64
N ILE A 198 -5.31 -4.51 8.55
CA ILE A 198 -5.54 -5.69 7.71
C ILE A 198 -4.55 -5.68 6.56
N SER A 199 -3.48 -6.46 6.69
CA SER A 199 -2.46 -6.62 5.66
C SER A 199 -3.00 -7.34 4.43
N GLN A 200 -2.80 -6.73 3.26
CA GLN A 200 -3.08 -7.35 1.98
C GLN A 200 -2.18 -8.56 1.74
N VAL A 201 -0.89 -8.48 2.09
CA VAL A 201 0.03 -9.61 2.00
C VAL A 201 -0.43 -10.79 2.87
N ALA A 202 -0.84 -10.53 4.11
CA ALA A 202 -1.34 -11.57 5.00
C ALA A 202 -2.63 -12.21 4.48
N ALA A 203 -3.55 -11.40 3.96
CA ALA A 203 -4.79 -11.89 3.38
C ALA A 203 -4.53 -12.72 2.11
N GLN A 204 -3.62 -12.27 1.23
CA GLN A 204 -3.15 -13.05 0.08
C GLN A 204 -2.48 -14.36 0.50
N ARG A 205 -1.69 -14.36 1.59
CA ARG A 205 -1.07 -15.59 2.11
C ARG A 205 -2.10 -16.61 2.56
N SER A 206 -3.14 -16.17 3.26
CA SER A 206 -4.25 -17.05 3.64
C SER A 206 -4.92 -17.65 2.40
N ASP A 207 -5.25 -16.82 1.41
CA ASP A 207 -5.86 -17.26 0.15
C ASP A 207 -4.97 -18.25 -0.61
N PHE A 208 -3.68 -17.92 -0.78
CA PHE A 208 -2.74 -18.73 -1.55
C PHE A 208 -2.41 -20.04 -0.86
N SER A 209 -2.35 -20.06 0.48
CA SER A 209 -2.03 -21.27 1.25
C SER A 209 -3.02 -22.40 0.96
N SER A 210 -4.32 -22.10 0.83
CA SER A 210 -5.35 -23.09 0.45
C SER A 210 -5.12 -23.69 -0.94
N THR A 211 -4.63 -22.88 -1.88
CA THR A 211 -4.37 -23.29 -3.28
C THR A 211 -3.05 -24.05 -3.40
N LEU A 212 -2.06 -23.72 -2.56
CA LEU A 212 -0.75 -24.37 -2.49
C LEU A 212 -0.78 -25.66 -1.64
N ALA A 213 -1.79 -25.84 -0.79
CA ALA A 213 -1.97 -27.06 -0.01
C ALA A 213 -2.47 -28.25 -0.87
N SER A 214 -3.18 -27.97 -1.96
CA SER A 214 -3.79 -28.97 -2.85
C SER A 214 -2.96 -29.30 -4.10
N GLY A 215 -1.80 -28.66 -4.31
CA GLY A 215 -0.94 -28.96 -5.47
C GLY A 215 0.26 -28.04 -5.67
N ASN A 216 0.94 -28.23 -6.80
CA ASN A 216 2.09 -27.46 -7.29
C ASN A 216 1.71 -25.98 -7.56
N VAL A 217 2.69 -25.07 -7.55
CA VAL A 217 2.58 -23.62 -7.78
C VAL A 217 1.76 -23.22 -9.02
N GLN A 218 1.66 -24.13 -9.99
CA GLN A 218 0.84 -24.00 -11.19
C GLN A 218 -0.65 -23.75 -10.89
N ASN A 219 -1.20 -24.28 -9.79
CA ASN A 219 -2.58 -23.97 -9.37
C ASN A 219 -2.75 -22.50 -8.98
N LEU A 220 -1.75 -21.93 -8.28
CA LEU A 220 -1.77 -20.52 -7.93
C LEU A 220 -1.64 -19.64 -9.18
N ILE A 221 -0.77 -20.03 -10.12
CA ILE A 221 -0.63 -19.34 -11.41
C ILE A 221 -1.96 -19.34 -12.16
N ALA A 222 -2.61 -20.49 -12.29
CA ALA A 222 -3.91 -20.62 -12.96
C ALA A 222 -5.01 -19.80 -12.26
N LEU A 223 -5.02 -19.77 -10.92
CA LEU A 223 -5.93 -18.94 -10.15
C LEU A 223 -5.74 -17.45 -10.44
N LEU A 224 -4.50 -16.97 -10.46
CA LEU A 224 -4.19 -15.57 -10.74
C LEU A 224 -4.55 -15.19 -12.19
N GLN A 225 -4.25 -16.06 -13.17
CA GLN A 225 -4.68 -15.88 -14.56
C GLN A 225 -6.21 -15.78 -14.69
N LYS A 226 -6.95 -16.64 -13.97
CA LYS A 226 -8.43 -16.57 -13.94
C LYS A 226 -8.91 -15.25 -13.35
N LYS A 227 -8.29 -14.76 -12.27
CA LYS A 227 -8.64 -13.46 -11.67
C LYS A 227 -8.34 -12.30 -12.63
N VAL A 228 -7.21 -12.32 -13.35
CA VAL A 228 -6.89 -11.32 -14.38
C VAL A 228 -7.98 -11.26 -15.45
N LYS A 229 -8.36 -12.42 -16.01
CA LYS A 229 -9.42 -12.51 -17.02
C LYS A 229 -10.77 -11.99 -16.51
N ALA A 230 -11.11 -12.29 -15.25
CA ALA A 230 -12.33 -11.79 -14.63
C ALA A 230 -12.32 -10.26 -14.48
N PHE A 231 -11.18 -9.66 -14.10
CA PHE A 231 -11.04 -8.21 -13.99
C PHE A 231 -11.10 -7.48 -15.33
N SER A 232 -10.56 -8.07 -16.39
CA SER A 232 -10.62 -7.48 -17.74
C SER A 232 -12.00 -7.57 -18.38
N ALA A 233 -12.88 -8.46 -17.90
CA ALA A 233 -14.22 -8.66 -18.46
C ALA A 233 -15.29 -7.65 -17.97
N GLY A 234 -15.03 -6.93 -16.86
CA GLY A 234 -15.87 -5.80 -16.39
C GLY A 234 -16.70 -6.03 -15.13
#